data_AF-A0A496VLR1-F1
#
_entry.id   AF-A0A496VLR1-F1
#
_cell.length_a   1.000
_cell.length_b   1.000
_cell.length_c   1.000
_cell.angle_alpha   90.00
_cell.angle_beta   90.00
_cell.angle_gamma   90.00
#
_symmetry.space_group_name_H-M   'P 1'
#
loop_
_entity.id
_entity.type
_entity.pdbx_description
1 polymer ?
#
loop_
_entity_poly.entity_id
_entity_poly.type
_entity_poly.pdbx_seq_one_letter_code
_entity_poly.pdbx_strand_id
1 'polypeptide(L)'
;MTCCIEDFGAEKVFIEGDAIILSLFEYQKSPDQWLAVARASGLAKCMLAVVDKQNEVSRAHNLPELELGIGICYSPNPPQFLYDGNDRIMISPAIGDAVRLSSCSWKLRRKYSQQPNLLTQVMVFQQAPDDAFKGEKGMTTFRYNLNGIELAPAAFKKLQNETALRYLNIRLPGNKYLSRFYMGNYPDTKGESHEIVIREDRMKIWQEDSEDYPLTDNLYYEVVTNKMIINAIKKRGI
;
A
#
# COMPACT_ATOMS: atom_id res chain seq x y z
N MET A 1 7.83 -15.24 7.27
CA MET A 1 6.54 -14.51 7.24
C MET A 1 5.89 -14.47 8.63
N THR A 2 5.87 -15.57 9.38
CA THR A 2 5.25 -15.67 10.73
C THR A 2 5.83 -14.68 11.75
N CYS A 3 7.16 -14.50 11.80
CA CYS A 3 7.80 -13.52 12.70
C CYS A 3 7.33 -12.08 12.43
N CYS A 4 7.26 -11.65 11.16
CA CYS A 4 6.75 -10.31 10.80
C CYS A 4 5.32 -10.10 11.33
N ILE A 5 4.44 -11.11 11.22
CA ILE A 5 3.02 -10.98 11.61
C ILE A 5 2.90 -10.73 13.12
N GLU A 6 3.63 -11.49 13.94
CA GLU A 6 3.62 -11.36 15.40
C GLU A 6 4.26 -10.05 15.87
N ASP A 7 5.40 -9.66 15.29
CA ASP A 7 6.14 -8.44 15.67
C ASP A 7 5.31 -7.16 15.47
N PHE A 8 4.40 -7.15 14.51
CA PHE A 8 3.49 -6.03 14.24
C PHE A 8 2.09 -6.21 14.82
N GLY A 9 1.81 -7.32 15.51
CA GLY A 9 0.52 -7.55 16.19
C GLY A 9 -0.66 -7.82 15.26
N ALA A 10 -0.41 -8.42 14.10
CA ALA A 10 -1.45 -8.75 13.14
C ALA A 10 -2.05 -10.14 13.38
N GLU A 11 -3.37 -10.25 13.19
CA GLU A 11 -4.08 -11.53 13.12
C GLU A 11 -4.35 -11.90 11.67
N LYS A 12 -4.15 -13.18 11.33
CA LYS A 12 -4.58 -13.73 10.05
C LYS A 12 -6.10 -13.91 10.08
N VAL A 13 -6.79 -13.31 9.11
CA VAL A 13 -8.25 -13.38 8.99
C VAL A 13 -8.66 -14.54 8.11
N PHE A 14 -8.17 -14.57 6.87
CA PHE A 14 -8.56 -15.57 5.88
C PHE A 14 -7.55 -15.60 4.70
N ILE A 15 -7.60 -16.68 3.91
CA ILE A 15 -6.91 -16.80 2.61
C ILE A 15 -7.98 -17.02 1.54
N GLU A 16 -8.10 -16.09 0.60
CA GLU A 16 -9.01 -16.20 -0.55
C GLU A 16 -8.19 -16.33 -1.83
N GLY A 17 -8.11 -17.53 -2.40
CA GLY A 17 -7.30 -17.77 -3.60
C GLY A 17 -5.83 -17.45 -3.37
N ASP A 18 -5.32 -16.43 -4.05
CA ASP A 18 -3.96 -15.91 -3.94
C ASP A 18 -3.82 -14.70 -2.98
N ALA A 19 -4.92 -14.25 -2.37
CA ALA A 19 -4.94 -13.14 -1.43
C ALA A 19 -4.91 -13.61 0.03
N ILE A 20 -4.12 -12.91 0.85
CA ILE A 20 -4.09 -13.09 2.31
C ILE A 20 -4.63 -11.81 2.95
N ILE A 21 -5.63 -11.95 3.82
CA ILE A 21 -6.17 -10.84 4.60
C ILE A 21 -5.64 -10.92 6.04
N LEU A 22 -5.02 -9.83 6.47
CA LEU A 22 -4.54 -9.62 7.84
C LEU A 22 -5.31 -8.48 8.48
N SER A 23 -5.41 -8.48 9.79
CA SER A 23 -6.05 -7.39 10.55
C SER A 23 -5.25 -7.05 11.78
N LEU A 24 -5.17 -5.74 12.08
CA LEU A 24 -4.62 -5.23 13.31
C LEU A 24 -5.76 -4.54 14.07
N PHE A 25 -5.96 -4.93 15.32
CA PHE A 25 -7.03 -4.40 16.16
C PHE A 25 -6.49 -3.39 17.16
N GLU A 26 -7.27 -2.33 17.36
CA GLU A 26 -7.07 -1.36 18.42
C GLU A 26 -8.15 -1.56 19.48
N TYR A 27 -7.77 -1.52 20.75
CA TYR A 27 -8.69 -1.76 21.86
C TYR A 27 -8.84 -0.49 22.71
N GLN A 28 -10.07 -0.18 23.12
CA GLN A 28 -10.39 1.01 23.92
C GLN A 28 -9.60 1.11 25.23
N LYS A 29 -9.23 -0.04 25.80
CA LYS A 29 -8.45 -0.13 27.05
C LYS A 29 -6.95 0.18 26.89
N SER A 30 -6.47 0.40 25.66
CA SER A 30 -5.05 0.61 25.35
C SER A 30 -4.86 1.67 24.26
N PRO A 31 -5.25 2.94 24.50
CA PRO A 31 -5.16 4.03 23.51
C PRO A 31 -3.72 4.37 23.12
N ASP A 32 -2.76 4.12 24.00
CA ASP A 32 -1.32 4.21 23.73
C ASP A 32 -0.84 3.23 22.65
N GLN A 33 -1.62 2.17 22.37
CA GLN A 33 -1.34 1.15 21.36
C GLN A 33 -2.11 1.38 20.05
N TRP A 34 -2.77 2.53 19.87
CA TRP A 34 -3.52 2.85 18.67
C TRP A 34 -2.60 3.27 17.51
N LEU A 35 -1.81 2.31 17.04
CA LEU A 35 -0.80 2.43 15.98
C LEU A 35 -1.05 1.45 14.82
N ALA A 36 -2.31 1.07 14.58
CA ALA A 36 -2.63 0.00 13.63
C ALA A 36 -2.17 0.30 12.20
N VAL A 37 -2.30 1.53 11.70
CA VAL A 37 -1.89 1.84 10.32
C VAL A 37 -0.38 1.89 10.17
N ALA A 38 0.32 2.46 11.15
CA ALA A 38 1.77 2.52 11.19
C ALA A 38 2.37 1.10 11.26
N ARG A 39 1.85 0.26 12.15
CA ARG A 39 2.27 -1.15 12.28
C ARG A 39 1.90 -1.98 11.05
N ALA A 40 0.73 -1.76 10.45
CA ALA A 40 0.36 -2.41 9.19
C ALA A 40 1.31 -2.01 8.05
N SER A 41 1.76 -0.74 8.02
CA SER A 41 2.75 -0.26 7.05
C SER A 41 4.11 -0.93 7.27
N GLY A 42 4.53 -1.14 8.52
CA GLY A 42 5.73 -1.90 8.88
C GLY A 42 5.66 -3.36 8.46
N LEU A 43 4.55 -4.02 8.76
CA LEU A 43 4.27 -5.39 8.35
C LEU A 43 4.32 -5.53 6.83
N ALA A 44 3.68 -4.62 6.09
CA ALA A 44 3.70 -4.62 4.63
C ALA A 44 5.14 -4.49 4.07
N LYS A 45 5.96 -3.61 4.65
CA LYS A 45 7.40 -3.50 4.31
C LYS A 45 8.15 -4.80 4.60
N CYS A 46 7.90 -5.43 5.75
CA CYS A 46 8.51 -6.72 6.13
C CYS A 46 8.12 -7.83 5.15
N MET A 47 6.84 -7.88 4.73
CA MET A 47 6.34 -8.84 3.75
C MET A 47 7.03 -8.68 2.39
N LEU A 48 7.14 -7.46 1.87
CA LEU A 48 7.87 -7.22 0.62
C LEU A 48 9.35 -7.60 0.74
N ALA A 49 10.01 -7.35 1.87
CA ALA A 49 11.40 -7.75 2.09
C ALA A 49 11.58 -9.29 2.10
N VAL A 50 10.61 -10.03 2.68
CA VAL A 50 10.61 -11.50 2.64
C VAL A 50 10.42 -12.02 1.22
N VAL A 51 9.50 -11.41 0.45
CA VAL A 51 9.26 -11.75 -0.96
C VAL A 51 10.52 -11.51 -1.80
N ASP A 52 11.16 -10.35 -1.64
CA ASP A 52 12.41 -10.03 -2.34
C ASP A 52 13.54 -11.03 -2.02
N LYS A 53 13.66 -11.40 -0.73
CA LYS A 53 14.63 -12.42 -0.31
C LYS A 53 14.34 -13.79 -0.92
N GLN A 54 13.07 -14.17 -1.02
CA GLN A 54 12.67 -15.41 -1.68
C GLN A 54 12.96 -15.36 -3.19
N ASN A 55 12.78 -14.19 -3.82
CA ASN A 55 13.09 -14.01 -5.24
C ASN A 55 14.59 -14.14 -5.55
N GLU A 56 15.49 -13.91 -4.59
CA GLU A 56 16.90 -14.27 -4.77
C GLU A 56 17.07 -15.78 -5.03
N VAL A 57 16.33 -16.61 -4.30
CA VAL A 57 16.31 -18.07 -4.49
C VAL A 57 15.65 -18.42 -5.82
N SER A 58 14.52 -17.79 -6.15
CA SER A 58 13.86 -18.01 -7.44
C SER A 58 14.79 -17.72 -8.62
N ARG A 59 15.48 -16.57 -8.59
CA ARG A 59 16.48 -16.19 -9.62
C ARG A 59 17.61 -17.21 -9.71
N ALA A 60 18.16 -17.65 -8.58
CA ALA A 60 19.24 -18.65 -8.57
C ALA A 60 18.84 -20.01 -9.18
N HIS A 61 17.54 -20.33 -9.16
CA HIS A 61 17.00 -21.59 -9.68
C HIS A 61 16.22 -21.42 -11.00
N ASN A 62 16.27 -20.25 -11.65
CA ASN A 62 15.50 -19.92 -12.86
C ASN A 62 13.97 -20.16 -12.71
N LEU A 63 13.44 -19.89 -11.52
CA LEU A 63 12.00 -19.93 -11.24
C LEU A 63 11.37 -18.55 -11.43
N PRO A 64 10.06 -18.47 -11.74
CA PRO A 64 9.33 -17.21 -11.76
C PRO A 64 9.45 -16.45 -10.44
N GLU A 65 9.58 -15.13 -10.52
CA GLU A 65 9.58 -14.27 -9.35
C GLU A 65 8.17 -14.11 -8.77
N LEU A 66 8.11 -14.00 -7.45
CA LEU A 66 6.92 -13.69 -6.69
C LEU A 66 6.68 -12.17 -6.72
N GLU A 67 5.45 -11.77 -7.00
CA GLU A 67 5.01 -10.37 -7.01
C GLU A 67 3.88 -10.19 -6.00
N LEU A 68 3.89 -9.07 -5.25
CA LEU A 68 2.88 -8.81 -4.22
C LEU A 68 2.39 -7.36 -4.30
N GLY A 69 1.10 -7.16 -4.48
CA GLY A 69 0.43 -5.87 -4.26
C GLY A 69 -0.18 -5.85 -2.86
N ILE A 70 0.08 -4.80 -2.08
CA ILE A 70 -0.48 -4.67 -0.72
C ILE A 70 -1.40 -3.44 -0.66
N GLY A 71 -2.58 -3.64 -0.08
CA GLY A 71 -3.56 -2.58 0.20
C GLY A 71 -3.80 -2.45 1.71
N ILE A 72 -3.71 -1.23 2.24
CA ILE A 72 -3.94 -0.94 3.66
C ILE A 72 -5.17 -0.05 3.81
N CYS A 73 -6.17 -0.57 4.55
CA CYS A 73 -7.40 0.13 4.87
C CYS A 73 -7.61 0.26 6.36
N TYR A 74 -8.35 1.30 6.77
CA TYR A 74 -8.72 1.53 8.15
C TYR A 74 -10.24 1.71 8.25
N SER A 75 -10.84 1.00 9.21
CA SER A 75 -12.23 1.21 9.63
C SER A 75 -12.24 1.61 11.11
N PRO A 76 -12.88 2.73 11.48
CA PRO A 76 -13.02 3.11 12.89
C PRO A 76 -14.04 2.24 13.63
N ASN A 77 -14.88 1.50 12.90
CA ASN A 77 -15.90 0.63 13.48
C ASN A 77 -15.36 -0.78 13.66
N PRO A 78 -15.75 -1.48 14.74
CA PRO A 78 -15.41 -2.88 14.92
C PRO A 78 -15.95 -3.72 13.76
N PRO A 79 -15.21 -4.75 13.30
CA PRO A 79 -15.73 -5.68 12.32
C PRO A 79 -16.89 -6.48 12.92
N GLN A 80 -17.72 -7.03 12.04
CA GLN A 80 -18.68 -8.05 12.43
C GLN A 80 -18.04 -9.42 12.28
N PHE A 81 -18.41 -10.36 13.14
CA PHE A 81 -17.97 -11.74 13.06
C PHE A 81 -19.17 -12.65 12.85
N LEU A 82 -19.14 -13.45 11.79
CA LEU A 82 -20.01 -14.59 11.60
C LEU A 82 -19.23 -15.86 11.98
N TYR A 83 -19.96 -16.91 12.31
CA TYR A 83 -19.38 -18.20 12.68
C TYR A 83 -19.98 -19.28 11.79
N ASP A 84 -19.12 -20.04 11.12
CA ASP A 84 -19.46 -21.29 10.45
C ASP A 84 -18.85 -22.45 11.25
N GLY A 85 -19.63 -23.02 12.16
CA GLY A 85 -19.10 -23.95 13.17
C GLY A 85 -18.04 -23.30 14.06
N ASN A 86 -16.80 -23.76 13.95
CA ASN A 86 -15.65 -23.20 14.68
C ASN A 86 -14.90 -22.13 13.90
N ASP A 87 -15.23 -21.91 12.63
CA ASP A 87 -14.53 -20.96 11.77
C ASP A 87 -15.14 -19.56 11.92
N ARG A 88 -14.28 -18.60 12.29
CA ARG A 88 -14.64 -17.20 12.47
C ARG A 88 -14.47 -16.45 11.15
N ILE A 89 -15.57 -15.96 10.58
CA ILE A 89 -15.59 -15.16 9.36
C ILE A 89 -15.72 -13.68 9.74
N MET A 90 -14.72 -12.88 9.38
CA MET A 90 -14.77 -11.43 9.58
C MET A 90 -15.45 -10.74 8.41
N ILE A 91 -16.39 -9.85 8.73
CA ILE A 91 -17.04 -8.95 7.78
C ILE A 91 -16.70 -7.51 8.13
N SER A 92 -16.05 -6.82 7.20
CA SER A 92 -15.72 -5.40 7.31
C SER A 92 -15.65 -4.76 5.93
N PRO A 93 -16.18 -3.54 5.74
CA PRO A 93 -16.03 -2.82 4.47
C PRO A 93 -14.57 -2.60 4.09
N ALA A 94 -13.67 -2.50 5.07
CA ALA A 94 -12.23 -2.32 4.86
C ALA A 94 -11.59 -3.49 4.11
N ILE A 95 -12.14 -4.71 4.19
CA ILE A 95 -11.62 -5.88 3.47
C ILE A 95 -11.78 -5.67 1.96
N GLY A 96 -12.98 -5.29 1.53
CA GLY A 96 -13.28 -5.05 0.11
C GLY A 96 -12.46 -3.88 -0.46
N ASP A 97 -12.24 -2.83 0.33
CA ASP A 97 -11.35 -1.74 -0.05
C ASP A 97 -9.89 -2.21 -0.15
N ALA A 98 -9.40 -2.99 0.82
CA ALA A 98 -8.01 -3.45 0.84
C ALA A 98 -7.69 -4.32 -0.39
N VAL A 99 -8.61 -5.22 -0.76
CA VAL A 99 -8.51 -6.03 -1.99
C VAL A 99 -8.47 -5.16 -3.26
N ARG A 100 -9.24 -4.06 -3.29
CA ARG A 100 -9.18 -3.11 -4.41
C ARG A 100 -7.82 -2.40 -4.46
N LEU A 101 -7.31 -1.94 -3.32
CA LEU A 101 -6.02 -1.25 -3.22
C LEU A 101 -4.84 -2.16 -3.56
N SER A 102 -4.90 -3.46 -3.26
CA SER A 102 -3.84 -4.42 -3.58
C SER A 102 -3.78 -4.81 -5.06
N SER A 103 -4.75 -4.38 -5.88
CA SER A 103 -4.89 -4.84 -7.26
C SER A 103 -3.89 -4.19 -8.22
N CYS A 104 -3.54 -4.94 -9.28
CA CYS A 104 -2.78 -4.43 -10.42
C CYS A 104 -3.55 -4.74 -11.72
N SER A 105 -4.00 -3.70 -12.43
CA SER A 105 -4.70 -3.84 -13.70
C SER A 105 -3.77 -4.39 -14.77
N TRP A 106 -4.26 -5.32 -15.59
CA TRP A 106 -3.45 -5.93 -16.65
C TRP A 106 -2.95 -4.90 -17.67
N LYS A 107 -3.73 -3.84 -17.93
CA LYS A 107 -3.35 -2.75 -18.84
C LYS A 107 -2.14 -2.00 -18.31
N LEU A 108 -2.21 -1.59 -17.04
CA LEU A 108 -1.12 -0.87 -16.39
C LEU A 108 0.09 -1.78 -16.20
N ARG A 109 -0.12 -3.07 -15.86
CA ARG A 109 0.95 -4.06 -15.79
C ARG A 109 1.69 -4.18 -17.12
N ARG A 110 0.97 -4.30 -18.24
CA ARG A 110 1.58 -4.37 -19.58
C ARG A 110 2.38 -3.11 -19.91
N LYS A 111 1.87 -1.92 -19.57
CA LYS A 111 2.56 -0.65 -19.83
C LYS A 111 3.82 -0.46 -18.98
N TYR A 112 3.74 -0.77 -17.69
CA TYR A 112 4.79 -0.43 -16.71
C TYR A 112 5.77 -1.56 -16.42
N SER A 113 5.43 -2.83 -16.65
CA SER A 113 6.37 -3.96 -16.50
C SER A 113 7.60 -3.87 -17.41
N GLN A 114 7.47 -3.15 -18.53
CA GLN A 114 8.56 -2.95 -19.49
C GLN A 114 9.43 -1.72 -19.16
N GLN A 115 9.06 -0.91 -18.16
CA GLN A 115 9.81 0.29 -17.80
C GLN A 115 10.89 -0.04 -16.77
N PRO A 116 12.18 0.05 -17.13
CA PRO A 116 13.24 -0.19 -16.17
C PRO A 116 13.25 0.91 -15.11
N ASN A 117 13.60 0.54 -13.87
CA ASN A 117 13.91 1.47 -12.78
C ASN A 117 12.76 2.39 -12.33
N LEU A 118 11.52 1.86 -12.28
CA LEU A 118 10.43 2.57 -11.63
C LEU A 118 10.79 2.88 -10.16
N LEU A 119 10.76 4.17 -9.82
CA LEU A 119 11.05 4.63 -8.46
C LEU A 119 9.88 4.38 -7.51
N THR A 120 8.66 4.35 -8.04
CA THR A 120 7.39 4.19 -7.31
C THR A 120 6.64 2.99 -7.86
N GLN A 121 6.07 2.18 -6.97
CA GLN A 121 5.43 0.91 -7.30
C GLN A 121 3.89 0.99 -7.27
N VAL A 122 3.36 2.15 -6.86
CA VAL A 122 1.93 2.47 -6.87
C VAL A 122 1.64 3.62 -7.83
N MET A 123 0.74 3.40 -8.77
CA MET A 123 0.15 4.46 -9.61
C MET A 123 -1.34 4.22 -9.75
N VAL A 124 -2.13 5.30 -9.62
CA VAL A 124 -3.59 5.22 -9.68
C VAL A 124 -4.11 6.10 -10.82
N PHE A 125 -4.96 5.50 -11.64
CA PHE A 125 -5.62 6.15 -12.76
C PHE A 125 -7.13 6.13 -12.57
N GLN A 126 -7.80 7.14 -13.10
CA GLN A 126 -9.25 7.22 -13.21
C GLN A 126 -9.63 7.03 -14.68
N GLN A 127 -10.76 6.38 -14.91
CA GLN A 127 -11.37 6.30 -16.23
C GLN A 127 -11.68 7.71 -16.75
N ALA A 128 -11.43 7.96 -18.04
CA ALA A 128 -11.83 9.22 -18.66
C ALA A 128 -13.37 9.32 -18.70
N PRO A 129 -13.95 10.51 -18.49
CA PRO A 129 -15.41 10.69 -18.49
C PRO A 129 -16.10 10.22 -19.78
N ASP A 130 -15.41 10.37 -20.92
CA ASP A 130 -15.92 10.05 -22.26
C ASP A 130 -15.58 8.62 -22.70
N ASP A 131 -14.89 7.84 -21.86
CA ASP A 131 -14.55 6.46 -22.17
C ASP A 131 -15.72 5.53 -21.81
N ALA A 132 -16.29 4.86 -22.81
CA ALA A 132 -17.37 3.88 -22.63
C ALA A 132 -16.89 2.58 -21.95
N PHE A 133 -15.58 2.38 -21.81
CA PHE A 133 -14.99 1.20 -21.20
C PHE A 133 -15.12 1.22 -19.68
N LYS A 134 -16.18 0.62 -19.14
CA LYS A 134 -16.22 0.26 -17.72
C LYS A 134 -15.01 -0.62 -17.42
N GLY A 135 -14.15 -0.20 -16.48
CA GLY A 135 -12.93 -0.92 -16.14
C GLY A 135 -13.15 -2.37 -15.73
N GLU A 136 -12.07 -3.08 -15.43
CA GLU A 136 -12.14 -4.46 -14.95
C GLU A 136 -13.11 -4.56 -13.76
N LYS A 137 -14.11 -5.46 -13.85
CA LYS A 137 -15.16 -5.65 -12.83
C LYS A 137 -15.99 -4.38 -12.52
N GLY A 138 -16.13 -3.45 -13.47
CA GLY A 138 -16.94 -2.24 -13.30
C GLY A 138 -16.27 -1.14 -12.45
N MET A 139 -14.97 -1.25 -12.19
CA MET A 139 -14.21 -0.25 -11.45
C MET A 139 -13.92 0.99 -12.31
N THR A 140 -14.09 2.18 -11.74
CA THR A 140 -13.76 3.47 -12.38
C THR A 140 -12.33 3.93 -12.11
N THR A 141 -11.58 3.17 -11.30
CA THR A 141 -10.18 3.42 -10.96
C THR A 141 -9.32 2.20 -11.29
N PHE A 142 -8.16 2.44 -11.89
CA PHE A 142 -7.18 1.44 -12.28
C PHE A 142 -5.91 1.63 -11.45
N ARG A 143 -5.32 0.54 -10.99
CA ARG A 143 -4.11 0.58 -10.17
C ARG A 143 -3.00 -0.18 -10.84
N TYR A 144 -1.81 0.39 -10.81
CA TYR A 144 -0.58 -0.36 -10.87
C TYR A 144 -0.09 -0.44 -9.43
N ASN A 145 -0.29 -1.59 -8.78
CA ASN A 145 0.28 -1.87 -7.46
C ASN A 145 1.02 -3.20 -7.56
N LEU A 146 2.31 -3.14 -7.92
CA LEU A 146 3.15 -4.31 -8.13
C LEU A 146 4.41 -4.19 -7.29
N ASN A 147 4.54 -5.03 -6.26
CA ASN A 147 5.56 -4.86 -5.22
C ASN A 147 5.46 -3.49 -4.51
N GLY A 148 4.22 -2.96 -4.45
CA GLY A 148 3.87 -1.69 -3.84
C GLY A 148 2.95 -1.85 -2.63
N ILE A 149 2.71 -0.74 -1.95
CA ILE A 149 1.85 -0.67 -0.77
C ILE A 149 0.99 0.60 -0.89
N GLU A 150 -0.30 0.47 -1.22
CA GLU A 150 -1.25 1.59 -1.30
C GLU A 150 -2.04 1.72 0.01
N LEU A 151 -2.21 2.95 0.51
CA LEU A 151 -3.09 3.23 1.66
C LEU A 151 -4.38 3.92 1.21
N ALA A 152 -5.48 3.52 1.83
CA ALA A 152 -6.73 4.26 1.76
C ALA A 152 -6.55 5.68 2.36
N PRO A 153 -7.28 6.69 1.87
CA PRO A 153 -7.30 8.02 2.48
C PRO A 153 -7.66 8.00 3.98
N ALA A 154 -8.59 7.12 4.39
CA ALA A 154 -8.94 6.94 5.80
C ALA A 154 -7.79 6.37 6.63
N ALA A 155 -6.99 5.47 6.05
CA ALA A 155 -5.80 4.93 6.71
C ALA A 155 -4.72 6.00 6.85
N PHE A 156 -4.45 6.79 5.79
CA PHE A 156 -3.52 7.91 5.90
C PHE A 156 -3.95 8.94 6.95
N LYS A 157 -5.24 9.31 6.98
CA LYS A 157 -5.79 10.20 8.01
C LYS A 157 -5.61 9.62 9.42
N LYS A 158 -5.81 8.31 9.60
CA LYS A 158 -5.52 7.65 10.89
C LYS A 158 -4.03 7.74 11.21
N LEU A 159 -3.14 7.41 10.27
CA LEU A 159 -1.69 7.48 10.46
C LEU A 159 -1.20 8.86 10.93
N GLN A 160 -1.79 9.95 10.43
CA GLN A 160 -1.48 11.31 10.88
C GLN A 160 -1.79 11.55 12.37
N ASN A 161 -2.70 10.76 12.96
CA ASN A 161 -3.01 10.78 14.39
C ASN A 161 -2.15 9.78 15.19
N GLU A 162 -1.53 8.79 14.54
CA GLU A 162 -0.70 7.76 15.17
C GLU A 162 0.74 8.23 15.38
N THR A 163 1.25 9.05 14.46
CA THR A 163 2.64 9.53 14.50
C THR A 163 2.77 10.95 13.95
N ALA A 164 3.73 11.69 14.50
CA ALA A 164 4.08 13.01 14.00
C ALA A 164 4.77 12.88 12.63
N LEU A 165 4.05 13.27 11.57
CA LEU A 165 4.56 13.30 10.20
C LEU A 165 5.04 14.70 9.83
N ARG A 166 6.30 14.79 9.41
CA ARG A 166 6.87 15.96 8.74
C ARG A 166 6.80 15.75 7.24
N TYR A 167 6.70 16.80 6.43
CA TYR A 167 6.60 16.64 4.99
C TYR A 167 7.48 17.59 4.18
N LEU A 168 7.83 17.15 2.96
CA LEU A 168 8.44 17.97 1.93
C LEU A 168 7.88 17.63 0.56
N ASN A 169 7.99 18.58 -0.38
CA ASN A 169 7.67 18.36 -1.78
C ASN A 169 8.95 18.04 -2.55
N ILE A 170 8.96 16.93 -3.29
CA ILE A 170 10.10 16.50 -4.11
C ILE A 170 9.61 16.18 -5.52
N ARG A 171 10.38 16.60 -6.52
CA ARG A 171 10.21 16.15 -7.89
C ARG A 171 11.11 14.93 -8.09
N LEU A 172 10.50 13.76 -8.26
CA LEU A 172 11.26 12.55 -8.60
C LEU A 172 11.80 12.64 -10.04
N PRO A 173 12.95 12.02 -10.34
CA PRO A 173 13.40 11.82 -11.71
C PRO A 173 12.30 11.19 -12.58
N GLY A 174 12.11 11.72 -13.79
CA GLY A 174 11.05 11.27 -14.71
C GLY A 174 9.65 11.83 -14.42
N ASN A 175 9.41 12.42 -13.25
CA ASN A 175 8.11 13.03 -12.96
C ASN A 175 8.03 14.48 -13.46
N LYS A 176 6.91 14.81 -14.12
CA LYS A 176 6.59 16.18 -14.56
C LYS A 176 6.22 17.09 -13.37
N TYR A 177 5.60 16.53 -12.34
CA TYR A 177 5.04 17.26 -11.20
C TYR A 177 5.73 16.90 -9.89
N LEU A 178 5.59 17.78 -8.89
CA LEU A 178 6.02 17.52 -7.51
C LEU A 178 5.10 16.49 -6.85
N SER A 179 5.67 15.56 -6.10
CA SER A 179 4.94 14.72 -5.16
C SER A 179 5.27 15.15 -3.73
N ARG A 180 4.32 14.97 -2.81
CA ARG A 180 4.54 15.25 -1.39
C ARG A 180 4.95 13.99 -0.67
N PHE A 181 5.98 14.09 0.16
CA PHE A 181 6.48 13.00 0.97
C PHE A 181 6.34 13.35 2.43
N TYR A 182 5.71 12.46 3.19
CA TYR A 182 5.60 12.52 4.64
C TYR A 182 6.59 11.53 5.25
N MET A 183 7.24 11.90 6.35
CA MET A 183 8.18 11.07 7.07
C MET A 183 7.92 11.15 8.57
N GLY A 184 8.00 10.02 9.25
CA GLY A 184 7.88 9.91 10.69
C GLY A 184 8.44 8.60 11.22
N ASN A 185 8.27 8.37 12.52
CA ASN A 185 8.70 7.15 13.20
C ASN A 185 7.58 6.60 14.07
N TYR A 186 7.53 5.29 14.26
CA TYR A 186 6.55 4.63 15.12
C TYR A 186 7.17 3.41 15.81
N PRO A 187 6.75 3.07 17.03
CA PRO A 187 7.19 1.84 17.68
C PRO A 187 6.39 0.62 17.17
N ASP A 188 7.06 -0.53 17.05
CA ASP A 188 6.38 -1.82 16.90
C ASP A 188 5.78 -2.31 18.24
N THR A 189 5.38 -3.58 18.34
CA THR A 189 4.83 -4.16 19.57
C THR A 189 5.89 -4.37 20.66
N LYS A 190 7.17 -4.41 20.31
CA LYS A 190 8.32 -4.56 21.20
C LYS A 190 8.93 -3.22 21.61
N GLY A 191 8.48 -2.13 21.00
CA GLY A 191 8.97 -0.77 21.25
C GLY A 191 10.15 -0.38 20.36
N GLU A 192 10.55 -1.20 19.39
CA GLU A 192 11.58 -0.81 18.43
C GLU A 192 11.04 0.27 17.50
N SER A 193 11.83 1.31 17.27
CA SER A 193 11.42 2.45 16.44
C SER A 193 11.66 2.17 14.96
N HIS A 194 10.61 2.29 14.17
CA HIS A 194 10.61 2.08 12.72
C HIS A 194 10.30 3.36 11.98
N GLU A 195 11.00 3.59 10.87
CA GLU A 195 10.73 4.71 9.98
C GLU A 195 9.58 4.40 9.02
N ILE A 196 8.73 5.40 8.80
CA ILE A 196 7.72 5.40 7.75
C ILE A 196 7.90 6.60 6.82
N VAL A 197 7.78 6.35 5.52
CA VAL A 197 7.73 7.37 4.49
C VAL A 197 6.49 7.12 3.65
N ILE A 198 5.62 8.12 3.54
CA ILE A 198 4.41 8.08 2.71
C ILE A 198 4.57 9.04 1.55
N ARG A 199 4.28 8.59 0.33
CA ARG A 199 4.14 9.46 -0.83
C ARG A 199 2.66 9.76 -1.05
N GLU A 200 2.31 11.02 -1.07
CA GLU A 200 1.02 11.54 -1.55
C GLU A 200 1.20 12.03 -2.98
N ASP A 201 0.32 11.57 -3.88
CA ASP A 201 0.34 11.96 -5.28
C ASP A 201 -1.08 11.97 -5.87
N ARG A 202 -1.23 12.62 -7.03
CA ARG A 202 -2.53 12.80 -7.69
C ARG A 202 -2.81 11.65 -8.66
N MET A 203 -4.05 11.18 -8.65
CA MET A 203 -4.51 10.23 -9.67
C MET A 203 -4.48 10.90 -11.04
N LYS A 204 -4.23 10.09 -12.06
CA LYS A 204 -4.16 10.51 -13.47
C LYS A 204 -5.42 10.07 -14.22
N ILE A 205 -5.85 10.81 -15.24
CA ILE A 205 -6.89 10.34 -16.15
C ILE A 205 -6.26 9.37 -17.15
N TRP A 206 -6.73 8.13 -17.23
CA TRP A 206 -6.27 7.17 -18.22
C TRP A 206 -6.70 7.61 -19.61
N GLN A 207 -5.75 7.59 -20.53
CA GLN A 207 -5.96 7.80 -21.96
C GLN A 207 -5.15 6.74 -22.70
N GLU A 208 -5.83 5.89 -23.46
CA GLU A 208 -5.15 4.85 -24.25
C GLU A 208 -4.15 5.51 -25.20
N ASP A 209 -2.97 4.90 -25.37
CA ASP A 209 -1.86 5.39 -26.22
C ASP A 209 -1.27 6.77 -25.87
N SER A 210 -1.62 7.37 -24.73
CA SER A 210 -0.97 8.60 -24.25
C SER A 210 0.22 8.32 -23.33
N GLU A 211 1.21 9.20 -23.36
CA GLU A 211 2.30 9.27 -22.37
C GLU A 211 2.15 10.44 -21.39
N ASP A 212 1.29 11.42 -21.71
CA ASP A 212 1.00 12.58 -20.87
C ASP A 212 -0.43 12.48 -20.35
N TYR A 213 -0.56 12.11 -19.09
CA TYR A 213 -1.85 11.88 -18.47
C TYR A 213 -2.27 13.08 -17.61
N PRO A 214 -3.46 13.67 -17.87
CA PRO A 214 -3.97 14.78 -17.05
C PRO A 214 -4.08 14.38 -15.58
N LEU A 215 -3.73 15.29 -14.68
CA LEU A 215 -3.91 15.09 -13.24
C LEU A 215 -5.36 15.38 -12.83
N THR A 216 -5.82 14.64 -11.84
CA THR A 216 -7.11 14.87 -11.16
C THR A 216 -6.89 15.53 -9.80
N ASP A 217 -7.96 15.94 -9.15
CA ASP A 217 -7.92 16.41 -7.76
C ASP A 217 -7.90 15.27 -6.74
N ASN A 218 -8.14 14.02 -7.18
CA ASN A 218 -8.14 12.85 -6.32
C ASN A 218 -6.71 12.43 -5.96
N LEU A 219 -6.50 12.09 -4.69
CA LEU A 219 -5.20 11.71 -4.14
C LEU A 219 -5.13 10.20 -3.87
N TYR A 220 -3.93 9.65 -3.95
CA TYR A 220 -3.60 8.32 -3.46
C TYR A 220 -2.31 8.37 -2.64
N TYR A 221 -2.11 7.35 -1.81
CA TYR A 221 -1.01 7.30 -0.85
C TYR A 221 -0.25 5.99 -0.98
N GLU A 222 1.07 6.05 -0.98
CA GLU A 222 1.97 4.90 -1.08
C GLU A 222 2.92 4.85 0.11
N VAL A 223 3.08 3.69 0.77
CA VAL A 223 4.21 3.48 1.68
C VAL A 223 5.46 3.28 0.83
N VAL A 224 6.41 4.20 0.93
CA VAL A 224 7.64 4.16 0.14
C VAL A 224 8.58 3.10 0.70
N THR A 225 9.00 2.18 -0.16
CA THR A 225 10.00 1.14 0.15
C THR A 225 11.32 1.36 -0.59
N ASN A 226 11.34 2.21 -1.62
CA ASN A 226 12.52 2.48 -2.42
C ASN A 226 13.59 3.24 -1.61
N LYS A 227 14.74 2.58 -1.37
CA LYS A 227 15.86 3.13 -0.59
C LYS A 227 16.43 4.43 -1.17
N MET A 228 16.41 4.62 -2.49
CA MET A 228 16.90 5.85 -3.11
C MET A 228 16.03 7.05 -2.74
N ILE A 229 14.70 6.89 -2.78
CA ILE A 229 13.76 7.93 -2.35
C ILE A 229 13.94 8.23 -0.87
N ILE A 230 13.93 7.20 -0.02
CA ILE A 230 14.07 7.33 1.44
C ILE A 230 15.37 8.08 1.79
N ASN A 231 16.49 7.68 1.20
CA ASN A 231 17.78 8.34 1.44
C ASN A 231 17.82 9.78 0.93
N ALA A 232 17.16 10.07 -0.21
CA ALA A 232 17.06 11.42 -0.74
C ALA A 232 16.24 12.34 0.17
N ILE A 233 15.17 11.83 0.78
CA ILE A 233 14.35 12.54 1.76
C ILE A 233 15.19 12.85 3.01
N LYS A 234 15.89 11.86 3.56
CA LYS A 234 16.75 12.03 4.75
C LYS A 234 17.80 13.12 4.57
N LYS A 235 18.47 13.13 3.42
CA LYS A 235 19.50 14.14 3.10
C LYS A 235 18.94 15.57 3.05
N ARG A 236 17.64 15.74 2.84
CA ARG A 236 16.98 17.06 2.80
C ARG A 236 16.54 17.58 4.17
N GLY A 237 16.88 16.87 5.25
CA GLY A 237 16.83 17.42 6.61
C GLY A 237 15.44 17.44 7.26
N ILE A 238 14.64 16.40 7.04
CA ILE A 238 13.44 16.13 7.86
C ILE A 238 13.76 15.16 8.98
#